data_AF-A0A3C1E2G3-F1
#
_entry.id   AF-A0A3C1E2G3-F1
#
_cell.length_a   1.000
_cell.length_b   1.000
_cell.length_c   1.000
_cell.angle_alpha   90.00
_cell.angle_beta   90.00
_cell.angle_gamma   90.00
#
_symmetry.space_group_name_H-M   'P 1'
#
loop_
_entity.id
_entity.type
_entity.pdbx_description
1 polymer ?
#
loop_
_entity_poly.entity_id
_entity_poly.type
_entity_poly.pdbx_seq_one_letter_code
_entity_poly.pdbx_strand_id
1 'polypeptide(L)'
;MRASDRAYLVLREEIIDWGLPPGSVLGEVEQSARLGLSRTPLREALARLTADGLVRAQAGRGLVVTDISIENIRELFEVRQSLEAQAARLAAIRHEGDVFHELSREFQAVPQLLEHDDPARHAYYGLVERFDQAVDDAARNPYLVAALNGLRTHLVRVRRLAKDNPVRLSAAA
;
A
#
# COMPACT_ATOMS: atom_id res chain seq x y z
N MET A 1 2.83 20.91 6.99
CA MET A 1 3.26 19.94 5.97
C MET A 1 4.18 20.65 4.97
N ARG A 2 5.36 20.11 4.65
CA ARG A 2 6.28 20.75 3.68
C ARG A 2 5.74 20.61 2.27
N ALA A 3 6.19 21.48 1.35
CA ALA A 3 5.78 21.40 -0.06
C ALA A 3 6.18 20.08 -0.72
N SER A 4 7.34 19.52 -0.38
CA SER A 4 7.78 18.20 -0.87
C SER A 4 6.96 17.05 -0.29
N ASP A 5 6.52 17.13 0.96
CA ASP A 5 5.59 16.14 1.55
C ASP A 5 4.25 16.14 0.80
N ARG A 6 3.70 17.33 0.52
CA ARG A 6 2.46 17.48 -0.23
C ARG A 6 2.59 16.88 -1.64
N ALA A 7 3.68 17.21 -2.35
CA ALA A 7 3.93 16.68 -3.69
C ALA A 7 4.04 15.15 -3.68
N TYR A 8 4.76 14.61 -2.70
CA TYR A 8 4.92 13.17 -2.53
C TYR A 8 3.57 12.48 -2.29
N LEU A 9 2.76 12.97 -1.35
CA LEU A 9 1.47 12.37 -1.03
C LEU A 9 0.52 12.37 -2.23
N VAL A 10 0.38 13.51 -2.91
CA VAL A 10 -0.50 13.65 -4.09
C VAL A 10 -0.07 12.70 -5.22
N LEU A 11 1.22 12.70 -5.58
CA LEU A 11 1.71 11.83 -6.65
C LEU A 11 1.64 10.35 -6.29
N ARG A 12 1.91 10.01 -5.01
CA ARG A 12 1.79 8.63 -4.52
C ARG A 12 0.34 8.14 -4.61
N GLU A 13 -0.61 8.95 -4.16
CA GLU A 13 -2.04 8.63 -4.26
C GLU A 13 -2.46 8.44 -5.71
N GLU A 14 -2.07 9.33 -6.63
CA GLU A 14 -2.38 9.18 -8.05
C GLU A 14 -1.76 7.93 -8.69
N ILE A 15 -0.57 7.51 -8.27
CA ILE A 15 0.05 6.26 -8.74
C ILE A 15 -0.72 5.04 -8.19
N ILE A 16 -1.14 5.09 -6.92
CA ILE A 16 -1.90 4.02 -6.28
C ILE A 16 -3.30 3.90 -6.90
N ASP A 17 -3.96 5.03 -7.12
CA ASP A 17 -5.28 5.15 -7.73
C ASP A 17 -5.25 5.21 -9.26
N TRP A 18 -4.10 4.91 -9.86
CA TRP A 18 -3.87 4.88 -11.31
C TRP A 18 -4.37 6.13 -12.06
N GLY A 19 -4.48 7.29 -11.39
CA GLY A 19 -4.50 8.58 -12.07
C GLY A 19 -3.20 8.80 -12.84
N LEU A 20 -2.09 8.24 -12.34
CA LEU A 20 -0.83 8.03 -13.03
C LEU A 20 -0.62 6.51 -13.20
N PRO A 21 -1.16 5.88 -14.26
CA PRO A 21 -1.09 4.43 -14.42
C PRO A 21 0.36 3.93 -14.62
N PRO A 22 0.62 2.63 -14.40
CA PRO A 22 1.91 2.01 -14.71
C PRO A 22 2.41 2.38 -16.12
N GLY A 23 3.70 2.72 -16.24
CA GLY A 23 4.31 3.17 -17.50
C GLY A 23 4.16 4.66 -17.83
N SER A 24 3.40 5.43 -17.03
CA SER A 24 3.27 6.88 -17.22
C SER A 24 4.60 7.59 -17.02
N VAL A 25 4.92 8.55 -17.90
CA VAL A 25 6.10 9.40 -17.76
C VAL A 25 5.79 10.53 -16.78
N LEU A 26 6.65 10.73 -15.77
CA LEU A 26 6.57 11.87 -14.85
C LEU A 26 7.57 12.95 -15.27
N GLY A 27 7.07 13.96 -15.99
CA GLY A 27 7.85 15.14 -16.34
C GLY A 27 7.97 16.12 -15.16
N GLU A 28 9.19 16.42 -14.72
CA GLU A 28 9.42 17.37 -13.61
C GLU A 28 8.78 18.75 -13.87
N VAL A 29 8.93 19.28 -15.09
CA VAL A 29 8.36 20.59 -15.45
C VAL A 29 6.84 20.55 -15.40
N GLU A 30 6.22 19.53 -16.00
CA GLU A 30 4.78 19.36 -16.03
C GLU A 30 4.19 19.23 -14.62
N GLN A 31 4.76 18.34 -13.79
CA GLN A 31 4.26 18.12 -12.44
C GLN A 31 4.47 19.34 -11.54
N SER A 32 5.54 20.12 -11.77
CA SER A 32 5.78 21.36 -11.01
C SER A 32 4.70 22.40 -11.30
N ALA A 33 4.34 22.57 -12.58
CA ALA A 33 3.27 23.47 -13.00
C ALA A 33 1.90 23.00 -12.49
N ARG A 34 1.60 21.70 -12.63
CA ARG A 34 0.33 21.10 -12.23
C ARG A 34 0.06 21.23 -10.74
N LEU A 35 1.09 21.03 -9.91
CA LEU A 35 0.97 21.11 -8.45
C LEU A 35 1.16 22.54 -7.91
N GLY A 36 1.52 23.51 -8.75
CA GLY A 36 1.82 24.88 -8.33
C GLY A 36 3.05 24.96 -7.41
N LEU A 37 4.05 24.13 -7.67
CA LEU A 37 5.26 24.00 -6.85
C LEU A 37 6.51 24.34 -7.64
N SER A 38 7.56 24.80 -6.96
CA SER A 38 8.88 24.93 -7.59
C SER A 38 9.52 23.56 -7.81
N ARG A 39 10.60 23.53 -8.62
CA ARG A 39 11.28 22.28 -8.98
C ARG A 39 11.97 21.58 -7.81
N THR A 40 12.50 22.32 -6.84
CA THR A 40 13.21 21.76 -5.68
C THR A 40 12.34 20.81 -4.84
N PRO A 41 11.18 21.23 -4.29
CA PRO A 41 10.33 20.33 -3.51
C PRO A 41 9.75 19.18 -4.35
N LEU A 42 9.55 19.39 -5.65
CA LEU A 42 9.13 18.31 -6.54
C LEU A 42 10.24 17.26 -6.73
N ARG A 43 11.49 17.67 -6.92
CA ARG A 43 12.62 16.73 -7.04
C ARG A 43 12.79 15.89 -5.77
N GLU A 44 12.62 16.49 -4.60
CA GLU A 44 12.62 15.75 -3.33
C GLU A 44 11.51 14.71 -3.28
N ALA A 45 10.30 15.07 -3.72
CA ALA A 45 9.17 14.13 -3.80
C ALA A 45 9.42 13.00 -4.80
N LEU A 46 9.95 13.31 -5.99
CA LEU A 46 10.29 12.32 -7.01
C LEU A 46 11.42 11.38 -6.57
N ALA A 47 12.41 11.90 -5.83
CA ALA A 47 13.47 11.10 -5.24
C ALA A 47 12.90 10.11 -4.20
N ARG A 48 11.95 10.54 -3.37
CA ARG A 48 11.23 9.66 -2.44
C ARG A 48 10.41 8.60 -3.16
N LEU A 49 9.64 8.97 -4.19
CA LEU A 49 8.91 8.01 -5.01
C LEU A 49 9.83 6.99 -5.70
N THR A 50 11.06 7.41 -6.05
CA THR A 50 12.08 6.52 -6.61
C THR A 50 12.61 5.56 -5.54
N ALA A 51 12.89 6.05 -4.34
CA ALA A 51 13.29 5.21 -3.21
C ALA A 51 12.22 4.20 -2.81
N ASP A 52 10.94 4.57 -2.92
CA ASP A 52 9.79 3.70 -2.70
C ASP A 52 9.51 2.76 -3.88
N GLY A 53 10.31 2.80 -4.96
CA GLY A 53 10.13 1.96 -6.15
C GLY A 53 8.87 2.26 -6.97
N LEU A 54 8.16 3.35 -6.68
CA LEU A 54 6.94 3.74 -7.39
C LEU A 54 7.24 4.34 -8.77
N VAL A 55 8.41 4.95 -8.92
CA VAL A 55 8.94 5.43 -10.20
C VAL A 55 10.37 4.94 -10.40
N ARG A 56 10.79 4.84 -11.67
CA ARG A 56 12.17 4.49 -12.04
C ARG A 56 12.64 5.36 -13.20
N ALA A 57 13.95 5.55 -13.32
CA ALA A 57 14.53 6.15 -14.51
C ALA A 57 14.43 5.18 -15.70
N GLN A 58 14.01 5.70 -16.86
CA GLN A 58 13.99 4.97 -18.12
C GLN A 58 14.75 5.77 -19.19
N ALA A 59 15.69 5.09 -19.86
CA ALA A 59 16.51 5.68 -20.91
C ALA A 59 15.64 6.37 -21.97
N GLY A 60 15.96 7.63 -22.27
CA GLY A 60 15.25 8.45 -23.25
C GLY A 60 13.86 8.94 -22.83
N ARG A 61 13.34 8.56 -21.65
CA ARG A 61 11.98 8.95 -21.19
C ARG A 61 11.94 9.68 -19.85
N GLY A 62 13.06 9.74 -19.12
CA GLY A 62 13.10 10.37 -17.79
C GLY A 62 12.56 9.42 -16.72
N LEU A 63 11.77 9.93 -15.76
CA LEU A 63 11.13 9.10 -14.74
C LEU A 63 9.81 8.52 -15.26
N VAL A 64 9.56 7.25 -14.96
CA VAL A 64 8.34 6.54 -15.32
C VAL A 64 7.76 5.82 -14.11
N VAL A 65 6.42 5.75 -14.00
CA VAL A 65 5.75 4.88 -13.01
C VAL A 65 6.13 3.43 -13.28
N THR A 66 6.54 2.71 -12.25
CA THR A 66 6.97 1.31 -12.40
C THR A 66 5.83 0.41 -12.86
N ASP A 67 6.13 -0.54 -13.74
CA ASP A 67 5.15 -1.52 -14.22
C ASP A 67 4.73 -2.51 -13.12
N ILE A 68 3.55 -3.10 -13.31
CA ILE A 68 3.09 -4.25 -12.52
C ILE A 68 3.07 -5.47 -13.45
N SER A 69 4.02 -6.38 -13.25
CA SER A 69 4.08 -7.65 -13.98
C SER A 69 3.70 -8.81 -13.06
N ILE A 70 3.26 -9.94 -13.65
CA ILE A 70 2.98 -11.16 -12.87
C ILE A 70 4.23 -11.63 -12.13
N GLU A 71 5.40 -11.50 -12.75
CA GLU A 71 6.67 -11.90 -12.13
C GLU A 71 6.98 -11.04 -10.91
N ASN A 72 6.90 -9.72 -11.03
CA ASN A 72 7.12 -8.81 -9.90
C ASN A 72 6.10 -9.07 -8.77
N ILE A 73 4.86 -9.45 -9.10
CA ILE A 73 3.87 -9.83 -8.09
C ILE A 73 4.32 -11.09 -7.35
N ARG A 74 4.83 -12.12 -8.04
CA ARG A 74 5.33 -13.34 -7.38
C ARG A 74 6.48 -13.02 -6.42
N GLU A 75 7.49 -12.33 -6.91
CA GLU A 75 8.65 -11.89 -6.11
C GLU A 75 8.21 -11.07 -4.89
N LEU A 76 7.24 -10.17 -5.07
CA LEU A 76 6.67 -9.37 -3.97
C LEU A 76 6.01 -10.26 -2.91
N PHE A 77 5.27 -11.29 -3.31
CA PHE A 77 4.60 -12.21 -2.39
C PHE A 77 5.57 -13.13 -1.65
N GLU A 78 6.70 -13.52 -2.25
CA GLU A 78 7.76 -14.30 -1.58
C GLU A 78 8.35 -13.53 -0.39
N VAL A 79 8.70 -12.25 -0.59
CA VAL A 79 9.22 -11.40 0.48
C VAL A 79 8.13 -11.10 1.51
N ARG A 80 6.91 -10.81 1.05
CA ARG A 80 5.75 -10.54 1.92
C ARG A 80 5.52 -11.69 2.89
N GLN A 81 5.49 -12.93 2.41
CA GLN A 81 5.24 -14.10 3.25
C GLN A 81 6.25 -14.19 4.41
N SER A 82 7.53 -13.95 4.12
CA SER A 82 8.59 -14.01 5.13
C SER A 82 8.44 -12.93 6.20
N LEU A 83 8.12 -11.69 5.79
CA LEU A 83 8.00 -10.57 6.72
C LEU A 83 6.70 -10.60 7.52
N GLU A 84 5.57 -10.88 6.87
CA GLU A 84 4.27 -10.97 7.56
C GLU A 84 4.23 -12.15 8.54
N ALA A 85 4.82 -13.31 8.20
CA ALA A 85 4.90 -14.43 9.12
C ALA A 85 5.72 -14.08 10.38
N GLN A 86 6.82 -13.34 10.22
CA GLN A 86 7.60 -12.87 11.35
C GLN A 86 6.85 -11.82 12.18
N ALA A 87 6.14 -10.89 11.54
CA ALA A 87 5.33 -9.90 12.23
C ALA A 87 4.21 -10.56 13.04
N ALA A 88 3.48 -11.50 12.44
CA ALA A 88 2.45 -12.29 13.11
C ALA A 88 3.01 -13.11 14.28
N ARG A 89 4.17 -13.77 14.10
CA ARG A 89 4.86 -14.49 15.19
C ARG A 89 5.20 -13.56 16.34
N LEU A 90 5.75 -12.38 16.06
CA LEU A 90 6.10 -11.41 17.11
C LEU A 90 4.85 -10.87 17.81
N ALA A 91 3.81 -10.52 17.05
CA ALA A 91 2.53 -10.07 17.59
C ALA A 91 1.90 -11.14 18.51
N ALA A 92 1.88 -12.41 18.08
CA ALA A 92 1.37 -13.51 18.90
C ALA A 92 2.13 -13.74 20.22
N ILE A 93 3.41 -13.36 20.29
CA ILE A 93 4.22 -13.48 21.52
C ILE A 93 4.07 -12.25 22.41
N ARG A 94 3.88 -11.07 21.80
CA ARG A 94 4.02 -9.76 22.46
C ARG A 94 2.70 -9.03 22.65
N HIS A 95 1.58 -9.55 22.14
CA HIS A 95 0.31 -8.89 22.27
C HIS A 95 -0.07 -8.69 23.74
N GLU A 96 -0.73 -7.58 24.02
CA GLU A 96 -1.23 -7.23 25.33
C GLU A 96 -2.69 -6.75 25.15
N GLY A 97 -3.52 -6.98 26.17
CA GLY A 97 -4.94 -6.60 26.14
C GLY A 97 -5.80 -7.43 25.19
N ASP A 98 -6.99 -6.91 24.92
CA ASP A 98 -8.06 -7.63 24.21
C ASP A 98 -8.20 -7.27 22.72
N VAL A 99 -7.30 -6.45 22.17
CA VAL A 99 -7.40 -5.95 20.79
C VAL A 99 -7.59 -7.08 19.77
N PHE A 100 -6.82 -8.16 19.87
CA PHE A 100 -6.96 -9.30 18.95
C PHE A 100 -8.22 -10.14 19.20
N HIS A 101 -8.75 -10.18 20.43
CA HIS A 101 -10.04 -10.80 20.72
C HIS A 101 -11.19 -9.99 20.11
N GLU A 102 -11.14 -8.66 20.20
CA GLU A 102 -12.09 -7.74 19.58
C GLU A 102 -12.09 -7.88 18.06
N LEU A 103 -10.91 -7.77 17.44
CA LEU A 103 -10.73 -7.96 16.00
C LEU A 103 -11.23 -9.33 15.55
N SER A 104 -10.95 -10.40 16.31
CA SER A 104 -11.42 -11.75 15.99
C SER A 104 -12.95 -11.84 15.98
N ARG A 105 -13.64 -11.23 16.96
CA ARG A 105 -15.11 -11.18 16.98
C ARG A 105 -15.66 -10.41 15.77
N GLU A 106 -15.02 -9.32 15.38
CA GLU A 106 -15.44 -8.54 14.21
C GLU A 106 -15.24 -9.31 12.91
N PHE A 107 -14.12 -10.03 12.73
CA PHE A 107 -13.89 -10.88 11.56
C PHE A 107 -14.93 -11.99 11.44
N GLN A 108 -15.35 -12.60 12.55
CA GLN A 108 -16.39 -13.63 12.55
C GLN A 108 -17.76 -13.12 12.06
N ALA A 109 -18.02 -11.81 12.12
CA ALA A 109 -19.24 -11.20 11.62
C ALA A 109 -19.16 -10.82 10.12
N VAL A 110 -17.98 -10.84 9.50
CA VAL A 110 -17.77 -10.43 8.10
C VAL A 110 -18.56 -11.26 7.07
N PRO A 111 -18.66 -12.59 7.16
CA PRO A 111 -19.40 -13.39 6.18
C PRO A 111 -20.86 -12.94 6.02
N GLN A 112 -21.47 -12.44 7.09
CA GLN A 112 -22.84 -11.94 7.10
C GLN A 112 -22.98 -10.54 6.45
N LEU A 113 -21.89 -9.79 6.37
CA LEU A 113 -21.86 -8.42 5.84
C LEU A 113 -21.61 -8.39 4.33
N LEU A 114 -20.77 -9.29 3.79
CA LEU A 114 -20.36 -9.25 2.38
C LEU A 114 -21.41 -9.76 1.38
N GLU A 115 -22.56 -10.26 1.86
CA GLU A 115 -23.62 -10.76 1.00
C GLU A 115 -24.37 -9.63 0.26
N HIS A 116 -24.39 -8.40 0.80
CA HIS A 116 -25.23 -7.33 0.29
C HIS A 116 -24.53 -5.95 0.42
N ASP A 117 -24.14 -5.39 -0.73
CA ASP A 117 -23.84 -3.96 -0.97
C ASP A 117 -22.38 -3.45 -0.77
N ASP A 118 -22.05 -2.35 -1.45
CA ASP A 118 -20.71 -1.72 -1.50
C ASP A 118 -20.19 -1.17 -0.14
N PRO A 119 -21.05 -0.68 0.78
CA PRO A 119 -20.63 -0.25 2.12
C PRO A 119 -20.00 -1.37 2.95
N ALA A 120 -20.44 -2.61 2.79
CA ALA A 120 -19.89 -3.75 3.53
C ALA A 120 -18.44 -4.07 3.12
N ARG A 121 -18.08 -3.84 1.86
CA ARG A 121 -16.70 -4.01 1.36
C ARG A 121 -15.76 -2.99 1.99
N HIS A 122 -16.21 -1.74 2.12
CA HIS A 122 -15.45 -0.67 2.76
C HIS A 122 -15.21 -0.99 4.24
N ALA A 123 -16.23 -1.49 4.95
CA ALA A 123 -16.10 -1.92 6.35
C ALA A 123 -15.08 -3.06 6.50
N TYR A 124 -15.12 -4.07 5.61
CA TYR A 124 -14.14 -5.16 5.61
C TYR A 124 -12.71 -4.66 5.39
N TYR A 125 -12.48 -3.77 4.42
CA TYR A 125 -11.13 -3.23 4.21
C TYR A 125 -10.62 -2.40 5.40
N GLY A 126 -11.51 -1.64 6.05
CA GLY A 126 -11.17 -0.94 7.29
C GLY A 126 -10.83 -1.91 8.44
N LEU A 127 -11.54 -3.03 8.56
CA LEU A 127 -11.21 -4.07 9.53
C LEU A 127 -9.84 -4.72 9.26
N VAL A 128 -9.52 -5.02 8.01
CA VAL A 128 -8.20 -5.53 7.60
C VAL A 128 -7.10 -4.54 7.94
N GLU A 129 -7.31 -3.24 7.69
CA GLU A 129 -6.33 -2.19 8.03
C GLU A 129 -6.09 -2.09 9.54
N ARG A 130 -7.15 -2.16 10.35
CA ARG A 130 -7.00 -2.20 11.83
C ARG A 130 -6.25 -3.44 12.31
N PHE A 131 -6.49 -4.59 11.69
CA PHE A 131 -5.75 -5.81 12.00
C PHE A 131 -4.27 -5.68 11.66
N ASP A 132 -3.93 -5.20 10.46
CA ASP A 132 -2.55 -4.98 10.05
C ASP A 132 -1.84 -4.00 11.01
N GLN A 133 -2.52 -2.92 11.43
CA GLN A 133 -1.98 -1.97 12.40
C GLN A 133 -1.77 -2.60 13.79
N ALA A 134 -2.72 -3.40 14.28
CA ALA A 134 -2.57 -4.10 15.56
C ALA A 134 -1.39 -5.08 15.54
N VAL A 135 -1.16 -5.77 14.43
CA VAL A 135 0.01 -6.65 14.24
C VAL A 135 1.30 -5.84 14.28
N ASP A 136 1.37 -4.71 13.57
CA ASP A 136 2.55 -3.85 13.57
C ASP A 136 2.89 -3.31 14.97
N ASP A 137 1.88 -2.82 15.68
CA ASP A 137 2.01 -2.28 17.04
C ASP A 137 2.47 -3.36 18.03
N ALA A 138 1.87 -4.55 17.96
CA ALA A 138 2.24 -5.69 18.81
C ALA A 138 3.62 -6.26 18.44
N ALA A 139 4.00 -6.23 17.16
CA ALA A 139 5.30 -6.71 16.72
C ALA A 139 6.45 -5.90 17.35
N ARG A 140 6.23 -4.63 17.73
CA ARG A 140 7.23 -3.76 18.39
C ARG A 140 8.62 -3.83 17.73
N ASN A 141 8.65 -3.83 16.40
CA ASN A 141 9.87 -3.93 15.61
C ASN A 141 9.86 -2.89 14.48
N PRO A 142 10.42 -1.69 14.70
CA PRO A 142 10.34 -0.60 13.72
C PRO A 142 11.03 -0.92 12.40
N TYR A 143 12.05 -1.79 12.39
CA TYR A 143 12.73 -2.20 11.15
C TYR A 143 11.86 -3.13 10.31
N LEU A 144 11.17 -4.07 10.96
CA LEU A 144 10.23 -4.97 10.28
C LEU A 144 9.04 -4.20 9.71
N VAL A 145 8.45 -3.29 10.51
CA VAL A 145 7.34 -2.43 10.08
C VAL A 145 7.76 -1.54 8.90
N ALA A 146 8.97 -0.95 8.94
CA ALA A 146 9.48 -0.17 7.82
C ALA A 146 9.63 -1.00 6.54
N ALA A 147 10.16 -2.22 6.63
CA ALA A 147 10.28 -3.12 5.49
C ALA A 147 8.90 -3.54 4.93
N LEU A 148 7.93 -3.85 5.80
CA LEU A 148 6.55 -4.14 5.41
C LEU A 148 5.87 -2.95 4.74
N ASN A 149 6.07 -1.73 5.23
CA ASN A 149 5.47 -0.52 4.65
C ASN A 149 5.96 -0.25 3.20
N GLY A 150 7.23 -0.55 2.91
CA GLY A 150 7.75 -0.53 1.54
C GLY A 150 6.98 -1.50 0.63
N LEU A 151 6.79 -2.75 1.07
CA LEU A 151 6.02 -3.75 0.32
C LEU A 151 4.54 -3.38 0.17
N ARG A 152 3.89 -2.91 1.25
CA ARG A 152 2.47 -2.54 1.27
C ARG A 152 2.14 -1.49 0.22
N THR A 153 3.04 -0.52 0.01
CA THR A 153 2.89 0.50 -1.04
C THR A 153 2.72 -0.13 -2.44
N HIS A 154 3.40 -1.24 -2.73
CA HIS A 154 3.22 -1.99 -3.97
C HIS A 154 1.99 -2.93 -3.92
N LEU A 155 1.73 -3.57 -2.78
CA LEU A 155 0.60 -4.49 -2.63
C LEU A 155 -0.75 -3.80 -2.81
N VAL A 156 -0.90 -2.53 -2.42
CA VAL A 156 -2.14 -1.77 -2.67
C VAL A 156 -2.37 -1.61 -4.18
N ARG A 157 -1.31 -1.36 -4.96
CA ARG A 157 -1.41 -1.28 -6.43
C ARG A 157 -1.80 -2.63 -7.05
N VAL A 158 -1.27 -3.73 -6.53
CA VAL A 158 -1.63 -5.10 -6.95
C VAL A 158 -3.07 -5.44 -6.59
N ARG A 159 -3.52 -5.09 -5.37
CA ARG A 159 -4.90 -5.29 -4.92
C ARG A 159 -5.92 -4.65 -5.87
N ARG A 160 -5.56 -3.51 -6.48
CA ARG A 160 -6.40 -2.82 -7.47
C ARG A 160 -6.70 -3.65 -8.72
N LEU A 161 -5.76 -4.48 -9.17
CA LEU A 161 -5.99 -5.44 -10.27
C LEU A 161 -7.05 -6.50 -9.92
N ALA A 162 -7.21 -6.78 -8.62
CA ALA A 162 -8.07 -7.85 -8.11
C ALA A 162 -9.30 -7.33 -7.34
N LYS A 163 -9.59 -6.02 -7.40
CA LYS A 163 -10.64 -5.39 -6.58
C LYS A 163 -12.05 -5.85 -6.96
N ASP A 164 -12.27 -6.16 -8.23
CA ASP A 164 -13.57 -6.51 -8.80
C ASP A 164 -13.80 -8.03 -8.89
N ASN A 165 -13.00 -8.83 -8.18
CA ASN A 165 -13.15 -10.29 -8.16
C ASN A 165 -13.91 -10.73 -6.90
N PRO A 166 -15.24 -10.95 -6.99
CA PRO A 166 -16.08 -11.31 -5.83
C PRO A 166 -15.71 -12.68 -5.24
N VAL A 167 -15.27 -13.63 -6.07
CA VAL A 167 -14.83 -14.96 -5.61
C VAL A 167 -13.59 -14.84 -4.73
N ARG A 168 -12.62 -14.03 -5.15
CA ARG A 168 -11.40 -13.75 -4.36
C ARG A 168 -11.72 -12.99 -3.07
N LEU A 169 -12.71 -12.09 -3.09
CA LEU A 169 -13.11 -11.37 -1.89
C LEU A 169 -13.78 -12.32 -0.88
N SER A 170 -14.71 -13.15 -1.35
CA SER A 170 -15.39 -14.15 -0.52
C SER A 170 -14.44 -15.20 0.05
N ALA A 171 -13.40 -15.61 -0.68
CA ALA A 171 -12.41 -16.56 -0.18
C ALA A 171 -11.43 -15.97 0.85
N ALA A 172 -11.30 -14.64 0.91
CA ALA A 172 -10.41 -13.94 1.83
C ALA A 172 -11.10 -13.51 3.14
N ALA A 173 -12.43 -13.48 3.14
CA ALA A 173 -13.28 -13.15 4.28
C ALA A 173 -13.64 -14.40 5.08
#